data_AF-A0A3A1XGE2-F1
#
_entry.id   AF-A0A3A1XGE2-F1
#
_cell.length_a   1.000
_cell.length_b   1.000
_cell.length_c   1.000
_cell.angle_alpha   90.00
_cell.angle_beta   90.00
_cell.angle_gamma   90.00
#
_symmetry.space_group_name_H-M   'P 1'
#
loop_
_entity.id
_entity.type
_entity.pdbx_description
1 polymer ?
#
loop_
_entity_poly.entity_id
_entity_poly.type
_entity_poly.pdbx_seq_one_letter_code
_entity_poly.pdbx_strand_id
1 'polypeptide(L)'
;MVSHKEQYDADSLTVLEGLDAVRKRPGMYIGTTDSQGLMHCLWEIIDNAVDEALAGACDHIVVTLHDDGSIEVADNGRGIPVDVEPKTKLTGVEVVLTKLHAGAKFGNASYNAAGGLHGVGSSVVNALSLRLDVEVDRDGKTHHMAFHQGHPGVYSDADPEHPSPASPFKRTRKNKPTELEIIGTVSPKTTGTRVRYWADPEIFNSTAHFSYEQLIARVRQTSFLVPGLKITVIDEHVPEGESANIEEIDSPEDNVIEDNAAEDNLLENQSDNSDESVPEFEELESETTLEDEDDSEDETEDETEDAESEESAAQSIVNVESASSMQNKHHPRVVEFLHNGGVKDFVDFLSKGEAVSDIWRISGEDTYVEETQAVDSAGDLHAQQVTRKCGVDIAMRWVNGYDSTIISFVNVVETPGGGMHVDGFLQGLTKQIRKAVEDNARKLKVNLKDSNTKIERDDITAGLVAVVTVRIAEPQFQGQTKDVL
;
A
#
# COMPACT_ATOMS: atom_id res chain seq x y z
N MET A 1 2.28 59.80 -3.68
CA MET A 1 1.89 58.45 -3.18
C MET A 1 2.32 58.36 -1.74
N VAL A 2 1.40 58.09 -0.81
CA VAL A 2 1.75 57.78 0.58
C VAL A 2 2.07 56.30 0.62
N SER A 3 3.30 55.94 1.00
CA SER A 3 3.63 54.56 1.30
C SER A 3 2.91 54.18 2.59
N HIS A 4 1.92 53.30 2.49
CA HIS A 4 1.47 52.54 3.65
C HIS A 4 2.64 51.66 4.08
N LYS A 5 3.25 51.97 5.22
CA LYS A 5 4.02 50.98 5.96
C LYS A 5 3.00 49.96 6.48
N GLU A 6 3.05 48.75 5.96
CA GLU A 6 2.38 47.62 6.60
C GLU A 6 2.94 47.50 8.02
N GLN A 7 2.04 47.52 8.99
CA GLN A 7 2.38 47.57 10.40
C GLN A 7 2.41 46.13 10.90
N TYR A 8 3.60 45.54 10.94
CA TYR A 8 3.80 44.18 11.43
C TYR A 8 3.87 44.18 12.96
N ASP A 9 2.83 43.63 13.59
CA ASP A 9 2.63 43.56 15.03
C ASP A 9 2.07 42.19 15.47
N ALA A 10 1.63 42.08 16.72
CA ALA A 10 1.12 40.81 17.26
C ALA A 10 -0.18 40.34 16.59
N ASP A 11 -1.01 41.26 16.08
CA ASP A 11 -2.27 40.93 15.40
C ASP A 11 -2.00 40.40 13.98
N SER A 12 -0.78 40.59 13.46
CA SER A 12 -0.28 39.96 12.23
C SER A 12 0.06 38.47 12.40
N LEU A 13 0.08 37.94 13.62
CA LEU A 13 0.37 36.53 13.91
C LEU A 13 -0.89 35.67 13.78
N THR A 14 -0.89 34.71 12.86
CA THR A 14 -1.96 33.71 12.72
C THR A 14 -1.57 32.40 13.39
N VAL A 15 -2.38 31.93 14.33
CA VAL A 15 -2.25 30.60 14.94
C VAL A 15 -3.27 29.65 14.30
N LEU A 16 -2.81 28.52 13.78
CA LEU A 16 -3.67 27.46 13.25
C LEU A 16 -3.80 26.36 14.32
N GLU A 17 -5.03 26.06 14.74
CA GLU A 17 -5.30 25.07 15.79
C GLU A 17 -5.72 23.72 15.18
N GLY A 18 -5.12 22.64 15.66
CA GLY A 18 -5.51 21.28 15.27
C GLY A 18 -5.42 21.02 13.77
N LEU A 19 -6.50 20.49 13.19
CA LEU A 19 -6.55 20.04 11.79
C LEU A 19 -6.60 21.18 10.76
N ASP A 20 -6.90 22.41 11.18
CA ASP A 20 -6.86 23.60 10.32
C ASP A 20 -5.43 23.83 9.77
N ALA A 21 -4.40 23.44 10.54
CA ALA A 21 -3.01 23.49 10.12
C ALA A 21 -2.70 22.49 8.98
N VAL A 22 -3.31 21.29 9.04
CA VAL A 22 -3.19 20.25 8.00
C VAL A 22 -3.83 20.74 6.71
N ARG A 23 -5.09 21.17 6.76
CA ARG A 23 -5.82 21.70 5.60
C ARG A 23 -5.13 22.90 4.95
N LYS A 24 -4.46 23.75 5.74
CA LYS A 24 -3.75 24.91 5.21
C LYS A 24 -2.39 24.59 4.60
N ARG A 25 -1.77 23.45 4.94
CA ARG A 25 -0.44 23.02 4.49
C ARG A 25 -0.38 21.49 4.25
N PRO A 26 -1.23 20.93 3.36
CA PRO A 26 -1.38 19.47 3.21
C PRO A 26 -0.06 18.78 2.81
N GLY A 27 0.74 19.39 1.93
CA GLY A 27 2.03 18.83 1.50
C GLY A 27 3.08 18.65 2.62
N MET A 28 2.89 19.27 3.80
CA MET A 28 3.74 18.98 4.97
C MET A 28 3.44 17.62 5.61
N TYR A 29 2.27 17.04 5.32
CA TYR A 29 1.79 15.77 5.89
C TYR A 29 1.66 14.65 4.86
N ILE A 30 1.28 14.97 3.61
CA ILE A 30 1.07 13.99 2.52
C ILE A 30 1.94 14.25 1.28
N GLY A 31 2.93 15.14 1.36
CA GLY A 31 3.86 15.47 0.26
C GLY A 31 3.24 16.37 -0.83
N THR A 32 2.28 15.83 -1.59
CA THR A 32 1.60 16.51 -2.72
C THR A 32 0.08 16.56 -2.51
N THR A 33 -0.65 17.16 -3.45
CA THR A 33 -2.13 17.14 -3.50
C THR A 33 -2.66 16.66 -4.86
N ASP A 34 -1.88 15.83 -5.52
CA ASP A 34 -2.24 15.06 -6.71
C ASP A 34 -2.59 13.61 -6.32
N SER A 35 -2.65 12.69 -7.29
CA SER A 35 -2.88 11.27 -7.04
C SER A 35 -1.89 10.65 -6.04
N GLN A 36 -0.63 11.13 -5.93
CA GLN A 36 0.32 10.56 -4.97
C GLN A 36 -0.06 10.89 -3.52
N GLY A 37 -0.41 12.14 -3.24
CA GLY A 37 -0.93 12.54 -1.92
C GLY A 37 -2.29 11.89 -1.58
N LEU A 38 -3.11 11.63 -2.61
CA LEU A 38 -4.39 10.91 -2.46
C LEU A 38 -4.17 9.43 -2.13
N MET A 39 -3.24 8.75 -2.82
CA MET A 39 -2.82 7.38 -2.49
C MET A 39 -2.16 7.32 -1.11
N HIS A 40 -1.39 8.34 -0.70
CA HIS A 40 -0.83 8.43 0.66
C HIS A 40 -1.94 8.40 1.73
N CYS A 41 -3.06 9.07 1.50
CA CYS A 41 -4.20 9.02 2.42
C CYS A 41 -4.76 7.59 2.57
N LEU A 42 -4.83 6.84 1.47
CA LEU A 42 -5.25 5.43 1.49
C LEU A 42 -4.22 4.55 2.23
N TRP A 43 -2.92 4.76 1.98
CA TRP A 43 -1.84 4.06 2.68
C TRP A 43 -1.90 4.26 4.20
N GLU A 44 -2.16 5.48 4.69
CA GLU A 44 -2.26 5.73 6.13
C GLU A 44 -3.44 4.99 6.78
N ILE A 45 -4.55 4.73 6.07
CA ILE A 45 -5.65 3.91 6.62
C ILE A 45 -5.32 2.42 6.55
N ILE A 46 -4.78 1.93 5.42
CA ILE A 46 -4.36 0.52 5.28
C ILE A 46 -3.25 0.17 6.29
N ASP A 47 -2.22 1.00 6.44
CA ASP A 47 -1.12 0.80 7.41
C ASP A 47 -1.66 0.70 8.85
N ASN A 48 -2.78 1.36 9.20
CA ASN A 48 -3.39 1.22 10.52
C ASN A 48 -4.02 -0.16 10.75
N ALA A 49 -4.69 -0.72 9.74
CA ALA A 49 -5.23 -2.07 9.76
C ALA A 49 -4.10 -3.14 9.73
N VAL A 50 -3.04 -2.90 8.95
CA VAL A 50 -1.85 -3.75 8.91
C VAL A 50 -1.14 -3.78 10.28
N ASP A 51 -1.11 -2.67 11.01
CA ASP A 51 -0.56 -2.63 12.38
C ASP A 51 -1.39 -3.47 13.38
N GLU A 52 -2.71 -3.68 13.16
CA GLU A 52 -3.50 -4.66 13.93
C GLU A 52 -3.12 -6.11 13.57
N ALA A 53 -2.82 -6.38 12.30
CA ALA A 53 -2.38 -7.70 11.84
C ALA A 53 -0.96 -8.05 12.35
N LEU A 54 -0.04 -7.07 12.33
CA LEU A 54 1.28 -7.19 12.95
C LEU A 54 1.21 -7.38 14.48
N ALA A 55 0.15 -6.89 15.12
CA ALA A 55 -0.14 -7.17 16.53
C ALA A 55 -0.81 -8.55 16.77
N GLY A 56 -1.07 -9.33 15.72
CA GLY A 56 -1.72 -10.64 15.78
C GLY A 56 -3.20 -10.58 16.13
N ALA A 57 -3.87 -9.46 15.82
CA ALA A 57 -5.27 -9.22 16.17
C ALA A 57 -6.22 -9.05 14.98
N CYS A 58 -5.68 -8.88 13.77
CA CYS A 58 -6.42 -8.85 12.50
C CYS A 58 -5.87 -9.94 11.58
N ASP A 59 -6.74 -10.64 10.86
CA ASP A 59 -6.39 -11.62 9.82
C ASP A 59 -7.08 -11.35 8.47
N HIS A 60 -8.01 -10.38 8.41
CA HIS A 60 -8.68 -9.99 7.17
C HIS A 60 -8.87 -8.47 7.08
N ILE A 61 -8.37 -7.89 5.98
CA ILE A 61 -8.62 -6.51 5.57
C ILE A 61 -9.42 -6.50 4.26
N VAL A 62 -10.39 -5.61 4.13
CA VAL A 62 -11.10 -5.32 2.88
C VAL A 62 -10.88 -3.86 2.52
N VAL A 63 -10.52 -3.59 1.26
CA VAL A 63 -10.42 -2.23 0.70
C VAL A 63 -11.43 -2.12 -0.43
N THR A 64 -12.37 -1.18 -0.33
CA THR A 64 -13.43 -0.97 -1.32
C THR A 64 -13.25 0.39 -2.00
N LEU A 65 -13.15 0.41 -3.33
CA LEU A 65 -13.31 1.61 -4.14
C LEU A 65 -14.77 1.70 -4.57
N HIS A 66 -15.49 2.68 -4.03
CA HIS A 66 -16.92 2.85 -4.29
C HIS A 66 -17.20 3.63 -5.58
N ASP A 67 -18.37 3.39 -6.18
CA ASP A 67 -18.82 4.08 -7.39
C ASP A 67 -19.03 5.59 -7.21
N ASP A 68 -19.31 6.03 -5.98
CA ASP A 68 -19.42 7.42 -5.55
C ASP A 68 -18.08 8.16 -5.36
N GLY A 69 -16.95 7.48 -5.60
CA GLY A 69 -15.59 8.01 -5.47
C GLY A 69 -15.04 8.03 -4.04
N SER A 70 -15.74 7.45 -3.06
CA SER A 70 -15.17 7.19 -1.73
C SER A 70 -14.33 5.91 -1.69
N ILE A 71 -13.44 5.85 -0.71
CA ILE A 71 -12.74 4.62 -0.34
C ILE A 71 -13.17 4.20 1.05
N GLU A 72 -13.44 2.90 1.22
CA GLU A 72 -13.58 2.25 2.52
C GLU A 72 -12.41 1.29 2.77
N VAL A 73 -11.89 1.29 4.00
CA VAL A 73 -11.00 0.24 4.51
C VAL A 73 -11.64 -0.35 5.76
N ALA A 74 -11.82 -1.67 5.74
CA ALA A 74 -12.38 -2.46 6.83
C ALA A 74 -11.34 -3.46 7.35
N ASP A 75 -11.20 -3.56 8.67
CA ASP A 75 -10.40 -4.58 9.35
C ASP A 75 -11.22 -5.36 10.38
N ASN A 76 -10.79 -6.57 10.69
CA ASN A 76 -11.33 -7.38 11.80
C ASN A 76 -10.44 -7.36 13.06
N GLY A 77 -9.66 -6.28 13.24
CA GLY A 77 -8.78 -6.05 14.37
C GLY A 77 -9.51 -5.80 15.69
N ARG A 78 -8.81 -5.24 16.68
CA ARG A 78 -9.39 -4.95 18.02
C ARG A 78 -10.48 -3.86 17.98
N GLY A 79 -10.51 -3.07 16.91
CA GLY A 79 -11.30 -1.84 16.79
C GLY A 79 -10.75 -0.69 17.63
N ILE A 80 -10.88 0.55 17.11
CA ILE A 80 -10.44 1.77 17.79
C ILE A 80 -11.12 1.89 19.17
N PRO A 81 -10.45 2.35 20.25
CA PRO A 81 -11.07 2.53 21.55
C PRO A 81 -12.31 3.45 21.51
N VAL A 82 -13.45 2.93 21.96
CA VAL A 82 -14.74 3.63 21.99
C VAL A 82 -15.00 4.35 23.32
N ASP A 83 -14.23 4.01 24.36
CA ASP A 83 -14.29 4.62 25.68
C ASP A 83 -13.62 6.00 25.74
N VAL A 84 -13.87 6.73 26.84
CA VAL A 84 -13.46 8.13 26.99
C VAL A 84 -12.03 8.23 27.52
N GLU A 85 -11.16 8.87 26.75
CA GLU A 85 -9.76 9.08 27.14
C GLU A 85 -9.67 10.06 28.34
N PRO A 86 -8.98 9.70 29.44
CA PRO A 86 -9.03 10.45 30.70
C PRO A 86 -8.56 11.91 30.66
N LYS A 87 -7.63 12.31 29.79
CA LYS A 87 -7.07 13.68 29.74
C LYS A 87 -7.95 14.62 28.91
N THR A 88 -8.31 14.21 27.70
CA THR A 88 -9.06 15.00 26.70
C THR A 88 -10.57 15.00 26.94
N LYS A 89 -11.10 13.96 27.59
CA LYS A 89 -12.55 13.73 27.79
C LYS A 89 -13.34 13.50 26.50
N LEU A 90 -12.66 13.10 25.42
CA LEU A 90 -13.26 12.68 24.15
C LEU A 90 -13.21 11.14 24.06
N THR A 91 -14.01 10.51 23.20
CA THR A 91 -13.87 9.07 22.92
C THR A 91 -12.54 8.81 22.21
N GLY A 92 -11.96 7.61 22.33
CA GLY A 92 -10.73 7.26 21.62
C GLY A 92 -10.83 7.50 20.11
N VAL A 93 -11.98 7.17 19.51
CA VAL A 93 -12.38 7.53 18.13
C VAL A 93 -12.23 9.04 17.85
N GLU A 94 -12.88 9.90 18.63
CA GLU A 94 -12.80 11.36 18.44
C GLU A 94 -11.38 11.89 18.71
N VAL A 95 -10.62 11.28 19.63
CA VAL A 95 -9.20 11.63 19.86
C VAL A 95 -8.35 11.37 18.62
N VAL A 96 -8.31 10.12 18.12
CA VAL A 96 -7.39 9.73 17.03
C VAL A 96 -7.75 10.34 15.68
N LEU A 97 -9.00 10.77 15.49
CA LEU A 97 -9.45 11.43 14.27
C LEU A 97 -9.45 12.97 14.34
N THR A 98 -9.36 13.60 15.52
CA THR A 98 -9.37 15.09 15.64
C THR A 98 -8.11 15.70 16.24
N LYS A 99 -7.18 14.89 16.75
CA LYS A 99 -5.92 15.35 17.36
C LYS A 99 -4.71 14.86 16.56
N LEU A 100 -3.82 15.79 16.25
CA LEU A 100 -2.47 15.47 15.81
C LEU A 100 -1.67 14.95 17.00
N HIS A 101 -0.77 14.01 16.73
CA HIS A 101 0.10 13.36 17.73
C HIS A 101 -0.69 12.66 18.84
N ALA A 102 -1.76 11.95 18.47
CA ALA A 102 -2.58 11.16 19.39
C ALA A 102 -2.77 9.73 18.85
N GLY A 103 -2.48 8.74 19.69
CA GLY A 103 -2.57 7.32 19.33
C GLY A 103 -1.91 6.42 20.37
N ALA A 104 -2.17 5.11 20.26
CA ALA A 104 -1.61 4.10 21.16
C ALA A 104 -0.24 3.54 20.71
N LYS A 105 0.32 4.08 19.61
CA LYS A 105 1.60 3.68 18.99
C LYS A 105 2.81 4.45 19.52
N PHE A 106 2.63 5.31 20.53
CA PHE A 106 3.71 5.99 21.24
C PHE A 106 4.26 5.11 22.37
N GLY A 107 5.45 4.53 22.13
CA GLY A 107 6.12 3.60 23.03
C GLY A 107 5.57 2.16 22.94
N ASN A 108 6.40 1.19 23.35
CA ASN A 108 6.22 -0.25 23.15
C ASN A 108 5.02 -0.92 23.87
N ALA A 109 4.02 -0.17 24.33
CA ALA A 109 2.96 -0.70 25.20
C ALA A 109 1.85 -1.49 24.47
N SER A 110 1.54 -1.11 23.22
CA SER A 110 0.38 -1.67 22.48
C SER A 110 0.74 -2.36 21.16
N TYR A 111 1.91 -2.04 20.60
CA TYR A 111 2.46 -2.59 19.35
C TYR A 111 3.98 -2.74 19.51
N ASN A 112 4.53 -3.90 19.16
CA ASN A 112 5.98 -4.18 19.29
C ASN A 112 6.79 -3.74 18.06
N ALA A 113 6.15 -3.71 16.89
CA ALA A 113 6.64 -3.15 15.64
C ALA A 113 5.42 -2.61 14.89
N ALA A 114 5.47 -1.37 14.44
CA ALA A 114 4.38 -0.69 13.75
C ALA A 114 4.93 0.24 12.66
N GLY A 115 4.22 0.35 11.54
CA GLY A 115 4.55 1.29 10.45
C GLY A 115 4.07 2.72 10.74
N GLY A 116 3.03 2.88 11.57
CA GLY A 116 2.49 4.17 12.00
C GLY A 116 3.06 4.63 13.35
N LEU A 117 3.88 5.68 13.36
CA LEU A 117 4.60 6.12 14.57
C LEU A 117 4.30 7.57 15.00
N HIS A 118 3.83 8.39 14.07
CA HIS A 118 3.67 9.84 14.30
C HIS A 118 2.34 10.22 14.97
N GLY A 119 1.37 9.31 15.01
CA GLY A 119 0.02 9.55 15.56
C GLY A 119 -0.74 10.67 14.83
N VAL A 120 -0.57 10.77 13.51
CA VAL A 120 -1.23 11.79 12.66
C VAL A 120 -2.02 11.22 11.48
N GLY A 121 -1.72 10.01 11.00
CA GLY A 121 -2.27 9.46 9.74
C GLY A 121 -3.78 9.63 9.57
N SER A 122 -4.57 8.95 10.40
CA SER A 122 -6.04 9.00 10.33
C SER A 122 -6.62 10.40 10.54
N SER A 123 -6.00 11.23 11.39
CA SER A 123 -6.47 12.62 11.61
C SER A 123 -6.10 13.56 10.45
N VAL A 124 -5.01 13.28 9.72
CA VAL A 124 -4.67 13.94 8.45
C VAL A 124 -5.66 13.54 7.36
N VAL A 125 -5.95 12.25 7.19
CA VAL A 125 -6.96 11.77 6.23
C VAL A 125 -8.31 12.44 6.51
N ASN A 126 -8.75 12.45 7.77
CA ASN A 126 -9.97 13.15 8.19
C ASN A 126 -9.94 14.65 7.87
N ALA A 127 -8.81 15.34 8.13
CA ALA A 127 -8.65 16.76 7.82
C ALA A 127 -8.80 17.04 6.32
N LEU A 128 -8.28 16.16 5.46
CA LEU A 128 -8.24 16.32 4.01
C LEU A 128 -9.43 15.65 3.30
N SER A 129 -10.39 15.10 4.05
CA SER A 129 -11.63 14.54 3.52
C SER A 129 -12.77 15.54 3.61
N LEU A 130 -13.62 15.62 2.57
CA LEU A 130 -14.86 16.38 2.63
C LEU A 130 -15.82 15.73 3.62
N ARG A 131 -15.90 14.40 3.60
CA ARG A 131 -16.61 13.56 4.57
C ARG A 131 -15.75 12.38 4.98
N LEU A 132 -15.80 12.00 6.25
CA LEU A 132 -15.28 10.73 6.74
C LEU A 132 -16.30 10.14 7.73
N ASP A 133 -16.63 8.87 7.56
CA ASP A 133 -17.37 8.06 8.51
C ASP A 133 -16.44 6.99 9.09
N VAL A 134 -16.57 6.75 10.38
CA VAL A 134 -15.92 5.62 11.05
C VAL A 134 -16.96 4.79 11.76
N GLU A 135 -16.91 3.48 11.53
CA GLU A 135 -17.61 2.50 12.34
C GLU A 135 -16.60 1.65 13.11
N VAL A 136 -16.97 1.29 14.34
CA VAL A 136 -16.19 0.39 15.18
C VAL A 136 -17.10 -0.69 15.74
N ASP A 137 -16.79 -1.94 15.45
CA ASP A 137 -17.40 -3.07 16.15
C ASP A 137 -16.64 -3.33 17.44
N ARG A 138 -17.28 -3.10 18.59
CA ARG A 138 -16.67 -3.31 19.90
C ARG A 138 -17.72 -3.47 21.00
N ASP A 139 -17.42 -4.33 21.97
CA ASP A 139 -18.28 -4.59 23.14
C ASP A 139 -19.73 -5.00 22.78
N GLY A 140 -19.88 -5.75 21.68
CA GLY A 140 -21.18 -6.24 21.18
C GLY A 140 -22.03 -5.20 20.45
N LYS A 141 -21.45 -4.08 20.04
CA LYS A 141 -22.13 -2.97 19.37
C LYS A 141 -21.33 -2.48 18.17
N THR A 142 -22.05 -1.92 17.20
CA THR A 142 -21.47 -1.09 16.14
C THR A 142 -21.64 0.37 16.54
N HIS A 143 -20.51 1.05 16.72
CA HIS A 143 -20.42 2.46 17.09
C HIS A 143 -20.07 3.29 15.85
N HIS A 144 -20.67 4.47 15.67
CA HIS A 144 -20.45 5.33 14.49
C HIS A 144 -20.16 6.78 14.88
N MET A 145 -19.28 7.43 14.10
CA MET A 145 -19.06 8.88 14.14
C MET A 145 -18.78 9.42 12.73
N ALA A 146 -19.38 10.56 12.40
CA ALA A 146 -19.15 11.24 11.13
C ALA A 146 -18.43 12.58 11.28
N PHE A 147 -17.68 12.94 10.24
CA PHE A 147 -16.85 14.13 10.18
C PHE A 147 -17.05 14.87 8.84
N HIS A 148 -16.87 16.19 8.88
CA HIS A 148 -16.79 17.05 7.70
C HIS A 148 -15.53 17.90 7.80
N GLN A 149 -14.60 17.79 6.85
CA GLN A 149 -13.33 18.55 6.84
C GLN A 149 -12.57 18.48 8.19
N GLY A 150 -12.44 17.28 8.76
CA GLY A 150 -11.78 17.05 10.06
C GLY A 150 -12.60 17.47 11.29
N HIS A 151 -13.88 17.82 11.14
CA HIS A 151 -14.70 18.29 12.24
C HIS A 151 -15.85 17.31 12.53
N PRO A 152 -15.99 16.80 13.77
CA PRO A 152 -17.05 15.86 14.09
C PRO A 152 -18.42 16.54 14.15
N GLY A 153 -19.46 15.75 13.87
CA GLY A 153 -20.84 16.21 13.88
C GLY A 153 -21.78 15.14 13.34
N VAL A 154 -22.93 15.58 12.82
CA VAL A 154 -23.99 14.68 12.32
C VAL A 154 -24.43 15.13 10.93
N TYR A 155 -24.44 14.22 9.96
CA TYR A 155 -25.08 14.42 8.66
C TYR A 155 -26.58 14.11 8.75
N SER A 156 -27.37 14.77 7.91
CA SER A 156 -28.77 14.45 7.68
C SER A 156 -28.92 13.82 6.29
N ASP A 157 -28.39 12.62 6.13
CA ASP A 157 -28.50 11.85 4.89
C ASP A 157 -29.96 11.57 4.53
N ALA A 158 -30.29 11.74 3.24
CA ALA A 158 -31.64 11.46 2.75
C ALA A 158 -31.89 9.94 2.61
N ASP A 159 -30.82 9.19 2.34
CA ASP A 159 -30.78 7.73 2.32
C ASP A 159 -29.56 7.27 3.16
N PRO A 160 -29.77 6.65 4.33
CA PRO A 160 -28.69 6.14 5.16
C PRO A 160 -27.89 4.99 4.54
N GLU A 161 -28.44 4.27 3.54
CA GLU A 161 -27.71 3.20 2.84
C GLU A 161 -26.73 3.79 1.79
N HIS A 162 -26.95 5.03 1.36
CA HIS A 162 -26.14 5.75 0.37
C HIS A 162 -25.71 7.13 0.91
N PRO A 163 -24.82 7.17 1.94
CA PRO A 163 -24.36 8.42 2.55
C PRO A 163 -23.66 9.33 1.55
N SER A 164 -23.84 10.65 1.68
CA SER A 164 -23.25 11.62 0.75
C SER A 164 -22.46 12.72 1.46
N PRO A 165 -21.29 13.16 0.93
CA PRO A 165 -20.60 14.35 1.42
C PRO A 165 -21.39 15.65 1.18
N ALA A 166 -22.37 15.64 0.28
CA ALA A 166 -23.24 16.78 0.00
C ALA A 166 -24.46 16.89 0.96
N SER A 167 -24.69 15.89 1.81
CA SER A 167 -25.78 15.90 2.79
C SER A 167 -25.64 17.04 3.81
N PRO A 168 -26.74 17.62 4.31
CA PRO A 168 -26.68 18.70 5.30
C PRO A 168 -25.93 18.28 6.57
N PHE A 169 -24.80 18.94 6.85
CA PHE A 169 -23.97 18.65 8.01
C PHE A 169 -24.19 19.62 9.17
N LYS A 170 -24.26 19.09 10.39
CA LYS A 170 -24.36 19.85 11.63
C LYS A 170 -23.17 19.54 12.54
N ARG A 171 -22.15 20.39 12.46
CA ARG A 171 -20.92 20.34 13.28
C ARG A 171 -21.21 20.35 14.79
N THR A 172 -20.51 19.52 15.55
CA THR A 172 -20.47 19.60 17.02
C THR A 172 -19.87 20.94 17.45
N ARG A 173 -20.43 21.56 18.51
CA ARG A 173 -19.92 22.85 19.02
C ARG A 173 -18.48 22.69 19.52
N LYS A 174 -17.59 23.62 19.16
CA LYS A 174 -16.20 23.66 19.64
C LYS A 174 -16.14 23.48 21.16
N ASN A 175 -15.18 22.69 21.63
CA ASN A 175 -14.97 22.33 23.05
C ASN A 175 -16.12 21.53 23.71
N LYS A 176 -16.89 20.76 22.92
CA LYS A 176 -17.75 19.69 23.43
C LYS A 176 -17.37 18.36 22.79
N PRO A 177 -17.40 17.24 23.54
CA PRO A 177 -17.30 15.92 22.95
C PRO A 177 -18.49 15.67 22.01
N THR A 178 -18.24 14.89 20.98
CA THR A 178 -19.28 14.38 20.08
C THR A 178 -19.81 13.07 20.64
N GLU A 179 -21.12 12.86 20.54
CA GLU A 179 -21.72 11.57 20.92
C GLU A 179 -21.31 10.52 19.88
N LEU A 180 -20.78 9.40 20.35
CA LEU A 180 -20.47 8.24 19.52
C LEU A 180 -21.77 7.43 19.42
N GLU A 181 -22.38 7.41 18.24
CA GLU A 181 -23.70 6.83 18.03
C GLU A 181 -23.63 5.29 18.04
N ILE A 182 -24.69 4.62 18.50
CA ILE A 182 -24.79 3.16 18.43
C ILE A 182 -25.82 2.82 17.36
N ILE A 183 -25.33 2.49 16.17
CA ILE A 183 -26.16 2.20 14.99
C ILE A 183 -26.55 0.72 14.88
N GLY A 184 -25.86 -0.18 15.59
CA GLY A 184 -26.08 -1.62 15.48
C GLY A 184 -25.64 -2.45 16.69
N THR A 185 -25.99 -3.73 16.65
CA THR A 185 -25.56 -4.74 17.62
C THR A 185 -24.90 -5.91 16.90
N VAL A 186 -23.73 -6.32 17.38
CA VAL A 186 -22.95 -7.42 16.81
C VAL A 186 -22.68 -8.51 17.85
N SER A 187 -22.17 -9.65 17.42
CA SER A 187 -21.66 -10.67 18.35
C SER A 187 -20.58 -10.06 19.25
N PRO A 188 -20.52 -10.36 20.56
CA PRO A 188 -19.43 -9.90 21.43
C PRO A 188 -18.03 -10.39 21.04
N LYS A 189 -17.92 -11.29 20.03
CA LYS A 189 -16.67 -11.72 19.41
C LYS A 189 -16.30 -10.94 18.15
N THR A 190 -17.24 -10.21 17.56
CA THR A 190 -16.99 -9.38 16.39
C THR A 190 -16.32 -8.10 16.86
N THR A 191 -15.11 -7.87 16.35
CA THR A 191 -14.37 -6.62 16.51
C THR A 191 -13.84 -6.17 15.16
N GLY A 192 -13.57 -4.87 15.04
CA GLY A 192 -13.00 -4.32 13.82
C GLY A 192 -13.18 -2.81 13.74
N THR A 193 -12.67 -2.22 12.67
CA THR A 193 -12.93 -0.83 12.31
C THR A 193 -13.15 -0.71 10.81
N ARG A 194 -14.10 0.13 10.42
CA ARG A 194 -14.37 0.55 9.04
C ARG A 194 -14.17 2.05 8.97
N VAL A 195 -13.36 2.52 8.03
CA VAL A 195 -13.17 3.95 7.75
C VAL A 195 -13.51 4.18 6.29
N ARG A 196 -14.59 4.92 6.03
CA ARG A 196 -15.00 5.36 4.69
C ARG A 196 -14.82 6.86 4.55
N TYR A 197 -14.19 7.32 3.48
CA TYR A 197 -13.93 8.74 3.28
C TYR A 197 -14.05 9.19 1.81
N TRP A 198 -14.48 10.44 1.64
CA TRP A 198 -14.56 11.16 0.38
C TRP A 198 -13.49 12.25 0.40
N ALA A 199 -12.53 12.19 -0.52
CA ALA A 199 -11.46 13.18 -0.63
C ALA A 199 -12.00 14.60 -0.88
N ASP A 200 -11.36 15.62 -0.30
CA ASP A 200 -11.82 17.00 -0.46
C ASP A 200 -11.36 17.64 -1.79
N PRO A 201 -12.27 18.00 -2.70
CA PRO A 201 -11.92 18.63 -3.98
C PRO A 201 -11.41 20.08 -3.84
N GLU A 202 -11.48 20.70 -2.65
CA GLU A 202 -10.77 21.96 -2.37
C GLU A 202 -9.29 21.75 -2.05
N ILE A 203 -8.88 20.51 -1.70
CA ILE A 203 -7.51 20.14 -1.35
C ILE A 203 -6.82 19.45 -2.52
N PHE A 204 -7.44 18.39 -3.04
CA PHE A 204 -6.89 17.58 -4.13
C PHE A 204 -7.20 18.20 -5.48
N ASN A 205 -6.25 18.14 -6.41
CA ASN A 205 -6.48 18.68 -7.75
C ASN A 205 -7.50 17.83 -8.53
N SER A 206 -8.17 18.43 -9.51
CA SER A 206 -9.23 17.78 -10.31
C SER A 206 -8.75 16.61 -11.18
N THR A 207 -7.45 16.34 -11.22
CA THR A 207 -6.83 15.19 -11.90
C THR A 207 -6.44 14.07 -10.94
N ALA A 208 -6.57 14.29 -9.62
CA ALA A 208 -6.25 13.29 -8.61
C ALA A 208 -7.28 12.16 -8.65
N HIS A 209 -6.78 10.93 -8.72
CA HIS A 209 -7.58 9.71 -8.77
C HIS A 209 -6.84 8.60 -8.04
N PHE A 210 -7.58 7.65 -7.48
CA PHE A 210 -6.99 6.44 -6.92
C PHE A 210 -6.48 5.55 -8.06
N SER A 211 -5.26 5.05 -7.95
CA SER A 211 -4.67 4.12 -8.91
C SER A 211 -4.90 2.69 -8.43
N TYR A 212 -5.78 1.97 -9.12
CA TYR A 212 -6.04 0.55 -8.85
C TYR A 212 -4.77 -0.30 -8.95
N GLU A 213 -3.93 -0.07 -9.96
CA GLU A 213 -2.65 -0.77 -10.14
C GLU A 213 -1.71 -0.57 -8.95
N GLN A 214 -1.56 0.67 -8.45
CA GLN A 214 -0.74 0.96 -7.28
C GLN A 214 -1.33 0.31 -6.02
N LEU A 215 -2.66 0.32 -5.85
CA LEU A 215 -3.34 -0.37 -4.75
C LEU A 215 -3.03 -1.87 -4.79
N ILE A 216 -3.25 -2.54 -5.93
CA ILE A 216 -3.00 -3.97 -6.12
C ILE A 216 -1.54 -4.33 -5.84
N ALA A 217 -0.58 -3.56 -6.37
CA ALA A 217 0.83 -3.76 -6.09
C ALA A 217 1.12 -3.66 -4.57
N ARG A 218 0.59 -2.61 -3.90
CA ARG A 218 0.80 -2.39 -2.46
C ARG A 218 0.16 -3.46 -1.59
N VAL A 219 -1.09 -3.88 -1.85
CA VAL A 219 -1.73 -4.92 -1.02
C VAL A 219 -1.11 -6.30 -1.23
N ARG A 220 -0.72 -6.64 -2.46
CA ARG A 220 0.01 -7.90 -2.76
C ARG A 220 1.33 -7.93 -1.99
N GLN A 221 2.11 -6.86 -2.08
CA GLN A 221 3.34 -6.67 -1.30
C GLN A 221 3.10 -6.82 0.22
N THR A 222 2.07 -6.16 0.76
CA THR A 222 1.72 -6.27 2.19
C THR A 222 1.38 -7.71 2.59
N SER A 223 0.62 -8.45 1.78
CA SER A 223 0.25 -9.84 2.08
C SER A 223 1.44 -10.81 2.09
N PHE A 224 2.52 -10.53 1.33
CA PHE A 224 3.79 -11.25 1.47
C PHE A 224 4.54 -10.91 2.76
N LEU A 225 4.43 -9.67 3.24
CA LEU A 225 5.15 -9.17 4.40
C LEU A 225 4.46 -9.50 5.73
N VAL A 226 3.17 -9.81 5.71
CA VAL A 226 2.38 -10.28 6.86
C VAL A 226 1.76 -11.63 6.53
N PRO A 227 2.50 -12.75 6.67
CA PRO A 227 2.01 -14.08 6.28
C PRO A 227 0.73 -14.47 7.02
N GLY A 228 -0.25 -14.98 6.27
CA GLY A 228 -1.57 -15.35 6.79
C GLY A 228 -2.59 -14.20 6.87
N LEU A 229 -2.20 -12.95 6.59
CA LEU A 229 -3.13 -11.83 6.44
C LEU A 229 -3.81 -11.91 5.06
N LYS A 230 -5.14 -12.06 5.05
CA LYS A 230 -5.92 -11.91 3.83
C LYS A 230 -6.22 -10.44 3.56
N ILE A 231 -6.01 -9.99 2.33
CA ILE A 231 -6.43 -8.66 1.87
C ILE A 231 -7.31 -8.80 0.63
N THR A 232 -8.56 -8.36 0.73
CA THR A 232 -9.54 -8.31 -0.37
C THR A 232 -9.59 -6.89 -0.91
N VAL A 233 -9.51 -6.72 -2.23
CA VAL A 233 -9.79 -5.45 -2.91
C VAL A 233 -11.07 -5.61 -3.72
N ILE A 234 -12.03 -4.72 -3.46
CA ILE A 234 -13.31 -4.62 -4.18
C ILE A 234 -13.28 -3.30 -4.94
N ASP A 235 -13.43 -3.36 -6.26
CA ASP A 235 -13.53 -2.20 -7.13
C ASP A 235 -14.91 -2.19 -7.77
N GLU A 236 -15.76 -1.27 -7.33
CA GLU A 236 -17.13 -1.08 -7.85
C GLU A 236 -17.10 -0.28 -9.17
N HIS A 237 -16.00 0.39 -9.49
CA HIS A 237 -15.85 1.25 -10.68
C HIS A 237 -15.27 0.48 -11.88
N VAL A 238 -15.92 -0.61 -12.29
CA VAL A 238 -15.48 -1.42 -13.45
C VAL A 238 -15.93 -0.77 -14.77
N PRO A 239 -15.00 -0.37 -15.67
CA PRO A 239 -15.35 0.21 -16.97
C PRO A 239 -16.15 -0.75 -17.86
N GLU A 240 -17.04 -0.22 -18.71
CA GLU A 240 -17.77 -1.04 -19.69
C GLU A 240 -16.79 -1.73 -20.67
N GLY A 241 -16.67 -3.06 -20.55
CA GLY A 241 -15.85 -3.89 -21.43
C GLY A 241 -14.74 -4.68 -20.72
N GLU A 242 -14.36 -4.33 -19.49
CA GLU A 242 -13.49 -5.17 -18.67
C GLU A 242 -14.31 -6.28 -18.00
N SER A 243 -13.96 -7.54 -18.27
CA SER A 243 -14.57 -8.69 -17.59
C SER A 243 -14.14 -8.72 -16.13
N ALA A 244 -15.12 -8.72 -15.21
CA ALA A 244 -14.92 -8.89 -13.77
C ALA A 244 -14.39 -10.31 -13.45
N ASN A 245 -13.10 -10.52 -13.71
CA ASN A 245 -12.39 -11.73 -13.35
C ASN A 245 -12.03 -11.65 -11.86
N ILE A 246 -12.40 -12.70 -11.12
CA ILE A 246 -11.82 -12.96 -9.81
C ILE A 246 -10.43 -13.55 -10.09
N GLU A 247 -9.39 -12.72 -9.96
CA GLU A 247 -8.01 -13.22 -9.96
C GLU A 247 -7.71 -13.83 -8.57
N GLU A 248 -8.10 -15.09 -8.36
CA GLU A 248 -7.51 -15.92 -7.31
C GLU A 248 -6.05 -16.21 -7.69
N ILE A 249 -5.11 -15.43 -7.14
CA ILE A 249 -3.68 -15.65 -7.33
C ILE A 249 -3.17 -16.64 -6.28
N ASP A 250 -3.29 -17.91 -6.67
CA ASP A 250 -2.60 -19.13 -6.22
C ASP A 250 -1.99 -19.18 -4.80
N SER A 251 -2.65 -19.92 -3.91
CA SER A 251 -2.03 -20.42 -2.67
C SER A 251 -1.21 -21.68 -2.99
N PRO A 252 0.07 -21.80 -2.61
CA PRO A 252 0.89 -22.95 -2.98
C PRO A 252 0.29 -24.26 -2.46
N GLU A 253 0.06 -25.21 -3.37
CA GLU A 253 -0.61 -26.49 -3.09
C GLU A 253 0.11 -27.29 -1.98
N ASP A 254 -0.63 -27.59 -0.90
CA ASP A 254 -0.21 -28.55 0.12
C ASP A 254 -0.07 -29.95 -0.50
N ASN A 255 1.17 -30.34 -0.78
CA ASN A 255 1.52 -31.70 -1.22
C ASN A 255 1.32 -32.70 -0.07
N VAL A 256 0.07 -33.11 0.14
CA VAL A 256 -0.27 -34.26 0.97
C VAL A 256 0.21 -35.54 0.27
N ILE A 257 1.33 -36.07 0.75
CA ILE A 257 1.82 -37.38 0.33
C ILE A 257 0.86 -38.44 0.89
N GLU A 258 -0.07 -38.91 0.07
CA GLU A 258 -0.79 -40.15 0.37
C GLU A 258 0.11 -41.36 0.08
N ASP A 259 0.53 -42.04 1.15
CA ASP A 259 1.08 -43.40 1.09
C ASP A 259 0.06 -44.35 0.44
N ASN A 260 0.37 -44.86 -0.74
CA ASN A 260 -0.26 -46.08 -1.27
C ASN A 260 0.81 -47.03 -1.80
N ALA A 261 0.96 -48.17 -1.13
CA ALA A 261 1.96 -49.19 -1.43
C ALA A 261 1.40 -50.33 -2.30
N ALA A 262 2.26 -50.89 -3.16
CA ALA A 262 2.10 -52.12 -3.95
C ALA A 262 1.00 -52.08 -5.05
N GLU A 263 1.21 -52.58 -6.27
CA GLU A 263 1.82 -53.88 -6.63
C GLU A 263 2.70 -53.86 -7.91
N ASP A 264 3.29 -55.02 -8.21
CA ASP A 264 4.26 -55.33 -9.27
C ASP A 264 3.85 -54.96 -10.72
N ASN A 265 4.85 -54.60 -11.54
CA ASN A 265 5.33 -55.52 -12.57
C ASN A 265 6.73 -55.16 -13.12
N LEU A 266 7.60 -56.17 -13.18
CA LEU A 266 8.89 -56.15 -13.87
C LEU A 266 8.70 -56.26 -15.38
N LEU A 267 9.57 -55.62 -16.17
CA LEU A 267 10.21 -56.23 -17.36
C LEU A 267 11.40 -55.38 -17.84
N GLU A 268 12.50 -56.05 -18.17
CA GLU A 268 13.75 -55.47 -18.66
C GLU A 268 13.71 -55.24 -20.19
N ASN A 269 14.40 -54.21 -20.71
CA ASN A 269 15.69 -54.37 -21.43
C ASN A 269 16.13 -53.16 -22.29
N GLN A 270 17.45 -52.90 -22.26
CA GLN A 270 18.37 -52.60 -23.39
C GLN A 270 17.93 -51.53 -24.42
N SER A 271 18.51 -50.31 -24.37
CA SER A 271 19.75 -49.90 -25.08
C SER A 271 19.62 -49.79 -26.61
N ASP A 272 19.89 -48.60 -27.17
CA ASP A 272 21.07 -48.43 -28.04
C ASP A 272 21.46 -46.96 -28.27
N ASN A 273 22.54 -46.78 -29.05
CA ASN A 273 23.42 -45.61 -29.16
C ASN A 273 23.15 -44.69 -30.40
N SER A 274 24.07 -43.75 -30.65
CA SER A 274 24.23 -42.83 -31.81
C SER A 274 23.33 -41.58 -31.85
N ASP A 275 23.82 -40.32 -31.89
CA ASP A 275 24.99 -39.69 -32.57
C ASP A 275 24.74 -39.38 -34.06
N GLU A 276 24.52 -38.10 -34.40
CA GLU A 276 25.24 -37.38 -35.47
C GLU A 276 24.85 -35.88 -35.54
N SER A 277 25.62 -35.09 -36.30
CA SER A 277 25.79 -33.64 -36.17
C SER A 277 25.67 -32.86 -37.50
N VAL A 278 25.20 -31.58 -37.45
CA VAL A 278 25.72 -30.37 -38.18
C VAL A 278 25.76 -30.43 -39.74
N PRO A 279 25.26 -29.43 -40.54
CA PRO A 279 25.72 -28.02 -40.60
C PRO A 279 24.57 -26.96 -40.61
N GLU A 280 24.75 -25.70 -40.21
CA GLU A 280 25.72 -24.62 -40.60
C GLU A 280 25.41 -23.97 -41.96
N PHE A 281 25.11 -22.65 -41.92
CA PHE A 281 25.09 -21.75 -43.09
C PHE A 281 25.35 -20.30 -42.61
N GLU A 282 26.48 -19.73 -43.05
CA GLU A 282 26.77 -18.28 -43.11
C GLU A 282 25.89 -17.65 -44.23
N GLU A 283 25.78 -16.35 -44.53
CA GLU A 283 26.42 -15.09 -44.13
C GLU A 283 25.53 -13.95 -44.71
N LEU A 284 25.62 -12.71 -44.19
CA LEU A 284 25.76 -11.44 -44.97
C LEU A 284 25.23 -10.20 -44.24
N GLU A 285 26.08 -9.17 -44.21
CA GLU A 285 25.80 -7.80 -43.77
C GLU A 285 25.32 -6.92 -44.94
N SER A 286 24.63 -5.81 -44.66
CA SER A 286 24.85 -4.54 -45.39
C SER A 286 24.21 -3.31 -44.72
N GLU A 287 25.00 -2.24 -44.57
CA GLU A 287 24.56 -0.85 -44.35
C GLU A 287 24.03 -0.21 -45.69
N THR A 288 23.52 1.03 -45.82
CA THR A 288 23.47 2.24 -44.97
C THR A 288 22.37 3.21 -45.50
N THR A 289 22.03 4.30 -44.78
CA THR A 289 21.60 5.64 -45.30
C THR A 289 20.27 5.79 -46.09
N LEU A 290 19.60 6.95 -46.21
CA LEU A 290 19.46 8.24 -45.46
C LEU A 290 18.27 9.03 -46.08
N GLU A 291 17.92 10.19 -45.49
CA GLU A 291 17.11 11.30 -46.06
C GLU A 291 15.59 11.00 -46.26
N ASP A 292 14.66 11.69 -45.59
CA ASP A 292 14.32 13.13 -45.59
C ASP A 292 13.61 13.58 -46.87
N GLU A 293 12.33 13.98 -46.78
CA GLU A 293 11.90 15.36 -47.08
C GLU A 293 10.43 15.61 -46.63
N ASP A 294 10.09 16.89 -46.55
CA ASP A 294 9.01 17.50 -45.76
C ASP A 294 7.82 17.99 -46.65
N ASP A 295 6.89 18.75 -46.06
CA ASP A 295 6.00 19.72 -46.73
C ASP A 295 4.87 19.21 -47.69
N SER A 296 3.74 19.91 -47.90
CA SER A 296 3.04 20.93 -47.09
C SER A 296 1.61 21.17 -47.62
N GLU A 297 0.71 21.50 -46.68
CA GLU A 297 -0.29 22.59 -46.66
C GLU A 297 -1.36 22.87 -47.77
N ASP A 298 -2.38 23.60 -47.30
CA ASP A 298 -3.48 24.36 -47.94
C ASP A 298 -4.58 23.60 -48.73
N GLU A 299 -5.85 23.67 -48.30
CA GLU A 299 -6.79 24.83 -48.31
C GLU A 299 -7.20 25.20 -49.77
N THR A 300 -8.47 25.43 -50.15
CA THR A 300 -9.62 26.13 -49.50
C THR A 300 -10.98 25.66 -50.08
N GLU A 301 -12.09 26.02 -49.39
CA GLU A 301 -13.37 26.63 -49.88
C GLU A 301 -14.02 26.16 -51.23
N ASP A 302 -15.35 26.16 -51.45
CA ASP A 302 -16.45 26.86 -50.76
C ASP A 302 -17.86 26.25 -51.00
N GLU A 303 -18.83 26.82 -50.28
CA GLU A 303 -20.30 26.61 -50.19
C GLU A 303 -21.12 26.28 -51.46
N THR A 304 -22.27 25.59 -51.27
CA THR A 304 -23.62 26.15 -51.62
C THR A 304 -24.80 25.33 -51.04
N GLU A 305 -25.83 26.05 -50.57
CA GLU A 305 -27.16 25.56 -50.13
C GLU A 305 -28.02 25.14 -51.37
N ASP A 306 -29.13 24.39 -51.33
CA ASP A 306 -30.30 24.50 -50.44
C ASP A 306 -31.30 23.31 -50.70
N ALA A 307 -32.44 23.28 -50.00
CA ALA A 307 -33.29 22.08 -49.77
C ALA A 307 -34.58 21.91 -50.64
N GLU A 308 -35.51 21.08 -50.13
CA GLU A 308 -36.86 20.65 -50.64
C GLU A 308 -36.91 19.36 -51.51
N SER A 309 -37.89 18.44 -51.37
CA SER A 309 -39.06 18.34 -50.46
C SER A 309 -39.55 16.87 -50.28
N GLU A 310 -40.54 16.67 -49.39
CA GLU A 310 -41.05 15.39 -48.87
C GLU A 310 -42.05 14.64 -49.78
N GLU A 311 -42.13 13.30 -49.62
CA GLU A 311 -43.34 12.43 -49.57
C GLU A 311 -42.85 10.96 -49.54
N SER A 312 -43.51 9.92 -48.99
CA SER A 312 -44.74 9.77 -48.19
C SER A 312 -44.79 8.32 -47.68
N ALA A 313 -45.23 8.07 -46.44
CA ALA A 313 -46.09 6.92 -46.06
C ALA A 313 -46.37 6.92 -44.55
N ALA A 314 -47.63 6.68 -44.15
CA ALA A 314 -48.09 6.72 -42.76
C ALA A 314 -48.68 5.37 -42.30
N GLN A 315 -49.01 5.32 -41.00
CA GLN A 315 -49.80 4.32 -40.25
C GLN A 315 -48.98 3.12 -39.70
N SER A 316 -48.67 3.05 -38.39
CA SER A 316 -49.53 2.93 -37.17
C SER A 316 -50.12 1.50 -37.02
N ILE A 317 -50.20 0.85 -35.85
CA ILE A 317 -50.78 1.24 -34.55
C ILE A 317 -50.19 0.37 -33.39
N VAL A 318 -50.17 0.93 -32.16
CA VAL A 318 -49.75 0.41 -30.82
C VAL A 318 -49.47 -1.08 -30.60
N ASN A 319 -48.43 -1.35 -29.79
CA ASN A 319 -48.65 -1.93 -28.46
C ASN A 319 -47.66 -1.36 -27.42
N VAL A 320 -48.16 -0.85 -26.29
CA VAL A 320 -47.36 -0.40 -25.14
C VAL A 320 -47.54 -1.42 -24.03
N GLU A 321 -46.48 -2.14 -23.68
CA GLU A 321 -46.16 -2.67 -22.33
C GLU A 321 -44.89 -3.54 -22.38
N SER A 322 -44.25 -3.74 -21.22
CA SER A 322 -43.05 -4.59 -21.02
C SER A 322 -41.73 -4.14 -21.69
N ALA A 323 -41.35 -2.87 -21.53
CA ALA A 323 -39.93 -2.53 -21.46
C ALA A 323 -39.41 -2.92 -20.06
N SER A 324 -38.98 -4.17 -19.88
CA SER A 324 -38.29 -4.57 -18.64
C SER A 324 -36.93 -3.89 -18.59
N SER A 325 -36.62 -3.26 -17.46
CA SER A 325 -35.30 -2.70 -17.18
C SER A 325 -34.20 -3.77 -17.33
N MET A 326 -33.42 -3.70 -18.42
CA MET A 326 -32.08 -4.24 -18.40
C MET A 326 -31.22 -3.28 -17.58
N GLN A 327 -31.15 -3.54 -16.27
CA GLN A 327 -30.06 -3.02 -15.46
C GLN A 327 -28.78 -3.67 -16.00
N ASN A 328 -27.91 -2.89 -16.62
CA ASN A 328 -26.49 -3.25 -16.73
C ASN A 328 -25.96 -3.31 -15.30
N LYS A 329 -26.06 -4.49 -14.67
CA LYS A 329 -25.39 -4.75 -13.39
C LYS A 329 -23.91 -4.92 -13.69
N HIS A 330 -23.17 -3.81 -13.62
CA HIS A 330 -21.73 -3.88 -13.40
C HIS A 330 -21.50 -4.76 -12.18
N HIS A 331 -20.72 -5.82 -12.34
CA HIS A 331 -20.30 -6.64 -11.22
C HIS A 331 -18.99 -6.05 -10.72
N PRO A 332 -18.82 -5.82 -9.40
CA PRO A 332 -17.56 -5.33 -8.87
C PRO A 332 -16.43 -6.31 -9.21
N ARG A 333 -15.25 -5.77 -9.51
CA ARG A 333 -14.01 -6.53 -9.64
C ARG A 333 -13.51 -6.84 -8.23
N VAL A 334 -13.34 -8.11 -7.91
CA VAL A 334 -12.88 -8.56 -6.58
C VAL A 334 -11.62 -9.39 -6.74
N VAL A 335 -10.57 -9.03 -6.00
CA VAL A 335 -9.28 -9.74 -5.98
C VAL A 335 -8.89 -9.99 -4.53
N GLU A 336 -8.41 -11.20 -4.22
CA GLU A 336 -7.94 -11.56 -2.88
C GLU A 336 -6.45 -11.91 -2.89
N PHE A 337 -5.72 -11.48 -1.87
CA PHE A 337 -4.32 -11.83 -1.64
C PHE A 337 -4.16 -12.51 -0.29
N LEU A 338 -3.53 -13.69 -0.27
CA LEU A 338 -3.19 -14.43 0.94
C LEU A 338 -1.93 -15.27 0.69
N HIS A 339 -0.79 -14.87 1.27
CA HIS A 339 0.47 -15.58 1.14
C HIS A 339 0.95 -16.10 2.51
N ASN A 340 1.61 -17.27 2.54
CA ASN A 340 1.93 -17.98 3.78
C ASN A 340 3.44 -18.24 3.97
N GLY A 341 4.24 -18.38 2.91
CA GLY A 341 5.70 -18.50 2.99
C GLY A 341 6.44 -17.16 3.08
N GLY A 342 5.72 -16.05 2.91
CA GLY A 342 6.14 -14.70 3.26
C GLY A 342 7.21 -14.12 2.33
N VAL A 343 8.32 -13.63 2.91
CA VAL A 343 9.46 -13.10 2.13
C VAL A 343 10.02 -14.09 1.10
N LYS A 344 9.85 -15.42 1.31
CA LYS A 344 10.23 -16.43 0.30
C LYS A 344 9.35 -16.35 -0.93
N ASP A 345 8.03 -16.37 -0.74
CA ASP A 345 7.04 -16.29 -1.83
C ASP A 345 7.21 -14.96 -2.59
N PHE A 346 7.55 -13.89 -1.86
CA PHE A 346 7.83 -12.59 -2.49
C PHE A 346 9.08 -12.64 -3.38
N VAL A 347 10.18 -13.26 -2.93
CA VAL A 347 11.37 -13.45 -3.78
C VAL A 347 11.05 -14.34 -4.98
N ASP A 348 10.21 -15.35 -4.84
CA ASP A 348 9.76 -16.20 -5.96
C ASP A 348 8.97 -15.36 -6.98
N PHE A 349 7.97 -14.61 -6.53
CA PHE A 349 7.18 -13.67 -7.35
C PHE A 349 8.03 -12.61 -8.08
N LEU A 350 9.07 -12.09 -7.43
CA LEU A 350 9.99 -11.11 -8.03
C LEU A 350 10.99 -11.73 -9.01
N SER A 351 11.20 -13.04 -8.96
CA SER A 351 12.24 -13.72 -9.75
C SER A 351 11.83 -13.87 -11.22
N LYS A 352 12.64 -13.29 -12.10
CA LYS A 352 12.48 -13.39 -13.57
C LYS A 352 13.69 -14.11 -14.16
N GLY A 353 13.44 -15.08 -15.04
CA GLY A 353 14.49 -15.92 -15.64
C GLY A 353 14.67 -17.26 -14.92
N GLU A 354 15.76 -17.96 -15.24
CA GLU A 354 16.06 -19.28 -14.66
C GLU A 354 16.69 -19.12 -13.27
N ALA A 355 16.22 -19.89 -12.29
CA ALA A 355 16.78 -19.88 -10.95
C ALA A 355 18.17 -20.55 -10.92
N VAL A 356 19.21 -19.79 -10.61
CA VAL A 356 20.58 -20.29 -10.39
C VAL A 356 20.74 -20.85 -8.98
N SER A 357 19.87 -20.45 -8.04
CA SER A 357 19.80 -21.01 -6.69
C SER A 357 18.37 -21.23 -6.19
N ASP A 358 18.25 -22.12 -5.21
CA ASP A 358 17.12 -22.14 -4.28
C ASP A 358 16.95 -20.78 -3.57
N ILE A 359 15.75 -20.52 -3.06
CA ILE A 359 15.49 -19.34 -2.22
C ILE A 359 16.06 -19.57 -0.82
N TRP A 360 17.08 -18.79 -0.47
CA TRP A 360 17.65 -18.76 0.86
C TRP A 360 16.85 -17.81 1.74
N ARG A 361 16.50 -18.23 2.96
CA ARG A 361 15.91 -17.36 3.99
C ARG A 361 16.86 -17.25 5.17
N ILE A 362 17.12 -16.02 5.61
CA ILE A 362 17.95 -15.68 6.76
C ILE A 362 17.09 -14.84 7.70
N SER A 363 16.76 -15.37 8.86
CA SER A 363 15.97 -14.68 9.88
C SER A 363 16.65 -14.74 11.24
N GLY A 364 16.47 -13.71 12.06
CA GLY A 364 16.98 -13.65 13.42
C GLY A 364 16.46 -12.45 14.20
N GLU A 365 16.69 -12.44 15.52
CA GLU A 365 16.45 -11.28 16.38
C GLU A 365 17.67 -11.05 17.27
N ASP A 366 18.01 -9.78 17.50
CA ASP A 366 19.00 -9.37 18.50
C ASP A 366 18.55 -8.05 19.16
N THR A 367 19.40 -7.47 20.01
CA THR A 367 19.14 -6.23 20.74
C THR A 367 20.18 -5.15 20.44
N TYR A 368 19.74 -3.90 20.46
CA TYR A 368 20.59 -2.73 20.40
C TYR A 368 20.26 -1.78 21.55
N VAL A 369 21.20 -0.89 21.88
CA VAL A 369 20.98 0.18 22.87
C VAL A 369 20.88 1.50 22.12
N GLU A 370 19.79 2.23 22.37
CA GLU A 370 19.55 3.57 21.84
C GLU A 370 19.51 4.58 22.99
N GLU A 371 20.02 5.79 22.76
CA GLU A 371 19.80 6.92 23.66
C GLU A 371 18.53 7.67 23.23
N THR A 372 17.53 7.67 24.10
CA THR A 372 16.20 8.26 23.88
C THR A 372 15.98 9.41 24.87
N GLN A 373 14.97 10.25 24.61
CA GLN A 373 14.59 11.31 25.55
C GLN A 373 13.35 10.90 26.34
N ALA A 374 13.47 10.82 27.67
CA ALA A 374 12.35 10.56 28.56
C ALA A 374 11.90 11.86 29.24
N VAL A 375 10.58 12.08 29.30
CA VAL A 375 9.99 13.20 30.05
C VAL A 375 9.76 12.77 31.50
N ASP A 376 10.32 13.51 32.46
CA ASP A 376 10.09 13.24 33.88
C ASP A 376 8.75 13.80 34.40
N SER A 377 8.48 13.61 35.70
CA SER A 377 7.25 14.09 36.33
C SER A 377 7.12 15.62 36.43
N ALA A 378 8.22 16.37 36.22
CA ALA A 378 8.24 17.83 36.18
C ALA A 378 8.02 18.37 34.75
N GLY A 379 8.22 17.53 33.73
CA GLY A 379 8.15 17.90 32.31
C GLY A 379 9.53 18.11 31.67
N ASP A 380 10.62 17.86 32.40
CA ASP A 380 11.98 18.01 31.90
C ASP A 380 12.41 16.77 31.08
N LEU A 381 13.16 17.00 30.01
CA LEU A 381 13.72 15.94 29.15
C LEU A 381 15.07 15.47 29.67
N HIS A 382 15.21 14.15 29.83
CA HIS A 382 16.47 13.51 30.22
C HIS A 382 16.84 12.40 29.24
N ALA A 383 18.12 12.31 28.90
CA ALA A 383 18.64 11.22 28.10
C ALA A 383 18.58 9.89 28.87
N GLN A 384 17.97 8.87 28.26
CA GLN A 384 17.83 7.53 28.81
C GLN A 384 18.28 6.49 27.79
N GLN A 385 19.18 5.59 28.18
CA GLN A 385 19.49 4.40 27.39
C GLN A 385 18.36 3.38 27.49
N VAL A 386 17.86 2.95 26.33
CA VAL A 386 16.80 1.96 26.18
C VAL A 386 17.34 0.81 25.33
N THR A 387 17.23 -0.42 25.84
CA THR A 387 17.47 -1.62 25.05
C THR A 387 16.25 -1.92 24.20
N ARG A 388 16.42 -1.90 22.87
CA ARG A 388 15.38 -2.30 21.90
C ARG A 388 15.73 -3.61 21.23
N LYS A 389 14.72 -4.27 20.66
CA LYS A 389 14.89 -5.44 19.80
C LYS A 389 14.95 -5.01 18.33
N CYS A 390 15.75 -5.72 17.55
CA CYS A 390 15.73 -5.69 16.10
C CYS A 390 15.51 -7.11 15.58
N GLY A 391 14.41 -7.32 14.86
CA GLY A 391 14.17 -8.53 14.07
C GLY A 391 14.60 -8.30 12.63
N VAL A 392 15.15 -9.33 12.00
CA VAL A 392 15.54 -9.33 10.59
C VAL A 392 14.94 -10.57 9.93
N ASP A 393 14.38 -10.41 8.74
CA ASP A 393 13.92 -11.52 7.90
C ASP A 393 14.20 -11.18 6.43
N ILE A 394 15.13 -11.92 5.84
CA ILE A 394 15.66 -11.70 4.51
C ILE A 394 15.41 -12.97 3.70
N ALA A 395 14.88 -12.82 2.49
CA ALA A 395 14.94 -13.87 1.48
C ALA A 395 15.78 -13.40 0.30
N MET A 396 16.47 -14.32 -0.38
CA MET A 396 17.19 -14.04 -1.61
C MET A 396 17.44 -15.29 -2.46
N ARG A 397 17.66 -15.08 -3.76
CA ARG A 397 18.20 -16.09 -4.69
C ARG A 397 19.00 -15.40 -5.80
N TRP A 398 19.72 -16.18 -6.60
CA TRP A 398 20.26 -15.73 -7.89
C TRP A 398 19.44 -16.27 -9.05
N VAL A 399 19.26 -15.44 -10.09
CA VAL A 399 18.74 -15.82 -11.41
C VAL A 399 19.82 -15.70 -12.48
N ASN A 400 19.58 -16.23 -13.68
CA ASN A 400 20.55 -16.23 -14.78
C ASN A 400 20.72 -14.88 -15.52
N GLY A 401 20.03 -13.82 -15.08
CA GLY A 401 20.21 -12.44 -15.56
C GLY A 401 21.35 -11.70 -14.88
N TYR A 402 21.64 -10.47 -15.35
CA TYR A 402 22.65 -9.60 -14.75
C TYR A 402 22.06 -8.55 -13.79
N ASP A 403 20.83 -8.09 -14.04
CA ASP A 403 20.17 -7.08 -13.22
C ASP A 403 19.89 -7.59 -11.80
N SER A 404 20.06 -6.71 -10.81
CA SER A 404 19.76 -6.99 -9.41
C SER A 404 18.44 -6.34 -9.01
N THR A 405 17.60 -7.09 -8.27
CA THR A 405 16.35 -6.61 -7.69
C THR A 405 16.44 -6.76 -6.18
N ILE A 406 16.60 -5.64 -5.47
CA ILE A 406 16.61 -5.61 -3.99
C ILE A 406 15.49 -4.70 -3.54
N ILE A 407 14.46 -5.28 -2.90
CA ILE A 407 13.37 -4.51 -2.28
C ILE A 407 13.55 -4.60 -0.76
N SER A 408 13.32 -3.49 -0.05
CA SER A 408 13.61 -3.42 1.39
C SER A 408 12.51 -2.76 2.21
N PHE A 409 12.37 -3.20 3.45
CA PHE A 409 11.24 -2.89 4.32
C PHE A 409 11.63 -2.67 5.77
N VAL A 410 10.94 -1.74 6.42
CA VAL A 410 11.01 -1.47 7.86
C VAL A 410 9.59 -1.48 8.40
N ASN A 411 9.24 -2.43 9.26
CA ASN A 411 7.88 -2.58 9.79
C ASN A 411 6.79 -2.56 8.68
N VAL A 412 7.00 -3.29 7.57
CA VAL A 412 6.11 -3.36 6.38
C VAL A 412 6.04 -2.06 5.54
N VAL A 413 6.59 -0.94 6.02
CA VAL A 413 6.86 0.24 5.20
C VAL A 413 8.00 -0.08 4.23
N GLU A 414 7.84 0.30 2.96
CA GLU A 414 8.87 0.13 1.94
C GLU A 414 9.89 1.27 2.02
N THR A 415 11.17 0.95 1.87
CA THR A 415 12.28 1.90 1.82
C THR A 415 12.99 1.80 0.47
N PRO A 416 12.47 2.43 -0.60
CA PRO A 416 13.06 2.30 -1.94
C PRO A 416 14.45 2.93 -2.05
N GLY A 417 14.74 4.01 -1.31
CA GLY A 417 16.09 4.55 -1.11
C GLY A 417 17.00 3.71 -0.21
N GLY A 418 16.48 2.64 0.40
CA GLY A 418 17.23 1.73 1.27
C GLY A 418 17.52 2.32 2.65
N GLY A 419 18.79 2.30 3.06
CA GLY A 419 19.23 2.74 4.38
C GLY A 419 20.12 1.73 5.09
N MET A 420 20.30 1.89 6.41
CA MET A 420 21.29 1.13 7.18
C MET A 420 21.09 -0.40 7.14
N HIS A 421 19.85 -0.88 7.01
CA HIS A 421 19.50 -2.29 6.88
C HIS A 421 19.98 -2.89 5.55
N VAL A 422 19.85 -2.16 4.45
CA VAL A 422 20.32 -2.59 3.13
C VAL A 422 21.84 -2.56 3.05
N ASP A 423 22.48 -1.52 3.57
CA ASP A 423 23.95 -1.43 3.65
C ASP A 423 24.54 -2.56 4.50
N GLY A 424 23.92 -2.85 5.66
CA GLY A 424 24.30 -3.96 6.52
C GLY A 424 24.15 -5.32 5.85
N PHE A 425 23.04 -5.56 5.13
CA PHE A 425 22.83 -6.76 4.32
C PHE A 425 23.91 -6.91 3.24
N LEU A 426 24.12 -5.88 2.40
CA LEU A 426 25.10 -5.92 1.31
C LEU A 426 26.53 -6.11 1.83
N GLN A 427 26.90 -5.46 2.94
CA GLN A 427 28.21 -5.64 3.56
C GLN A 427 28.38 -7.06 4.11
N GLY A 428 27.36 -7.60 4.79
CA GLY A 428 27.35 -8.97 5.31
C GLY A 428 27.47 -10.02 4.21
N LEU A 429 26.64 -9.90 3.18
CA LEU A 429 26.64 -10.76 1.99
C LEU A 429 27.99 -10.74 1.28
N THR A 430 28.51 -9.55 0.97
CA THR A 430 29.81 -9.36 0.30
C THR A 430 30.94 -10.02 1.09
N LYS A 431 30.98 -9.80 2.41
CA LYS A 431 31.99 -10.37 3.30
C LYS A 431 31.91 -11.90 3.32
N GLN A 432 30.70 -12.45 3.43
CA GLN A 432 30.50 -13.88 3.59
C GLN A 432 30.77 -14.66 2.29
N ILE A 433 30.37 -14.13 1.14
CA ILE A 433 30.65 -14.75 -0.17
C ILE A 433 32.15 -14.69 -0.50
N ARG A 434 32.81 -13.55 -0.29
CA ARG A 434 34.28 -13.45 -0.43
C ARG A 434 34.99 -14.48 0.43
N LYS A 435 34.62 -14.59 1.71
CA LYS A 435 35.17 -15.60 2.62
C LYS A 435 34.92 -17.03 2.11
N ALA A 436 33.70 -17.34 1.67
CA ALA A 436 33.37 -18.67 1.15
C ALA A 436 34.19 -19.02 -0.11
N VAL A 437 34.44 -18.05 -0.99
CA VAL A 437 35.28 -18.22 -2.18
C VAL A 437 36.75 -18.37 -1.81
N GLU A 438 37.28 -17.58 -0.87
CA GLU A 438 38.64 -17.70 -0.35
C GLU A 438 38.89 -19.09 0.26
N ASP A 439 38.00 -19.54 1.15
CA ASP A 439 38.06 -20.86 1.80
C ASP A 439 37.98 -22.01 0.76
N ASN A 440 37.36 -21.79 -0.41
CA ASN A 440 37.19 -22.78 -1.48
C ASN A 440 38.03 -22.50 -2.75
N ALA A 441 38.99 -21.57 -2.72
CA ALA A 441 39.60 -21.00 -3.93
C ALA A 441 40.23 -22.06 -4.86
N ARG A 442 40.79 -23.15 -4.30
CA ARG A 442 41.33 -24.28 -5.08
C ARG A 442 40.27 -25.05 -5.86
N LYS A 443 39.08 -25.25 -5.29
CA LYS A 443 37.95 -25.94 -5.93
C LYS A 443 37.34 -25.07 -7.04
N LEU A 444 37.22 -23.77 -6.77
CA LEU A 444 36.66 -22.77 -7.69
C LEU A 444 37.67 -22.25 -8.73
N LYS A 445 38.94 -22.68 -8.67
CA LYS A 445 40.04 -22.25 -9.54
C LYS A 445 40.34 -20.74 -9.50
N VAL A 446 40.00 -20.08 -8.39
CA VAL A 446 40.24 -18.64 -8.17
C VAL A 446 41.66 -18.39 -7.68
N ASN A 447 42.35 -17.40 -8.27
CA ASN A 447 43.73 -17.06 -7.92
C ASN A 447 43.77 -15.81 -7.03
N LEU A 448 43.67 -15.98 -5.71
CA LEU A 448 43.63 -14.88 -4.72
C LEU A 448 44.81 -13.88 -4.74
N LYS A 449 45.83 -14.07 -5.59
CA LYS A 449 46.94 -13.13 -5.81
C LYS A 449 46.80 -12.30 -7.09
N ASP A 450 45.87 -12.65 -7.97
CA ASP A 450 45.58 -11.94 -9.21
C ASP A 450 44.40 -10.99 -8.99
N SER A 451 44.65 -9.69 -9.18
CA SER A 451 43.64 -8.63 -9.05
C SER A 451 42.45 -8.84 -9.97
N ASN A 452 42.64 -9.49 -11.13
CA ASN A 452 41.59 -9.72 -12.11
C ASN A 452 40.63 -10.86 -11.70
N THR A 453 40.95 -11.61 -10.64
CA THR A 453 40.07 -12.65 -10.07
C THR A 453 39.52 -12.28 -8.68
N LYS A 454 39.74 -11.03 -8.26
CA LYS A 454 39.18 -10.49 -7.03
C LYS A 454 37.70 -10.20 -7.26
N ILE A 455 36.84 -10.91 -6.53
CA ILE A 455 35.39 -10.70 -6.57
C ILE A 455 35.06 -9.34 -5.94
N GLU A 456 34.44 -8.45 -6.72
CA GLU A 456 33.85 -7.19 -6.27
C GLU A 456 32.40 -7.38 -5.82
N ARG A 457 31.78 -6.31 -5.27
CA ARG A 457 30.38 -6.39 -4.83
C ARG A 457 29.46 -6.61 -6.01
N ASP A 458 29.73 -5.97 -7.13
CA ASP A 458 28.84 -5.96 -8.28
C ASP A 458 28.78 -7.36 -8.94
N ASP A 459 29.88 -8.12 -8.92
CA ASP A 459 29.93 -9.55 -9.28
C ASP A 459 29.04 -10.43 -8.38
N ILE A 460 28.87 -10.06 -7.11
CA ILE A 460 28.07 -10.79 -6.12
C ILE A 460 26.59 -10.46 -6.26
N THR A 461 26.26 -9.21 -6.62
CA THR A 461 24.88 -8.75 -6.78
C THR A 461 24.32 -9.00 -8.18
N ALA A 462 25.13 -9.33 -9.18
CA ALA A 462 24.66 -9.68 -10.51
C ALA A 462 23.62 -10.81 -10.46
N GLY A 463 22.41 -10.58 -10.98
CA GLY A 463 21.30 -11.54 -10.94
C GLY A 463 20.70 -11.80 -9.54
N LEU A 464 21.06 -11.02 -8.52
CA LEU A 464 20.52 -11.16 -7.16
C LEU A 464 19.08 -10.63 -7.10
N VAL A 465 18.14 -11.49 -6.69
CA VAL A 465 16.77 -11.10 -6.29
C VAL A 465 16.67 -11.26 -4.77
N ALA A 466 16.37 -10.18 -4.04
CA ALA A 466 16.33 -10.17 -2.59
C ALA A 466 15.22 -9.28 -2.02
N VAL A 467 14.63 -9.73 -0.91
CA VAL A 467 13.71 -8.98 -0.07
C VAL A 467 14.32 -8.87 1.32
N VAL A 468 14.58 -7.64 1.77
CA VAL A 468 15.28 -7.35 3.04
C VAL A 468 14.33 -6.66 4.01
N THR A 469 13.81 -7.38 5.01
CA THR A 469 12.89 -6.81 6.01
C THR A 469 13.55 -6.68 7.38
N VAL A 470 13.29 -5.57 8.05
CA VAL A 470 13.63 -5.37 9.47
C VAL A 470 12.41 -4.95 10.28
N ARG A 471 12.38 -5.38 11.55
CA ARG A 471 11.36 -5.04 12.54
C ARG A 471 12.03 -4.37 13.73
N ILE A 472 11.82 -3.07 13.89
CA ILE A 472 12.43 -2.24 14.95
C ILE A 472 11.38 -1.33 15.58
N ALA A 473 11.57 -0.99 16.85
CA ALA A 473 10.71 -0.03 17.54
C ALA A 473 11.21 1.40 17.29
N GLU A 474 10.28 2.31 16.97
CA GLU A 474 10.54 3.73 16.67
C GLU A 474 11.60 4.00 15.56
N PRO A 475 11.52 3.34 14.38
CA PRO A 475 12.39 3.66 13.25
C PRO A 475 12.36 5.15 12.91
N GLN A 476 13.54 5.69 12.65
CA GLN A 476 13.73 7.06 12.18
C GLN A 476 13.88 7.04 10.67
N PHE A 477 13.01 7.73 9.95
CA PHE A 477 13.10 7.82 8.48
C PHE A 477 13.54 9.22 8.04
N GLN A 478 14.12 9.30 6.84
CA GLN A 478 14.39 10.57 6.17
C GLN A 478 13.10 11.21 5.64
N GLY A 479 12.40 11.92 6.53
CA GLY A 479 11.16 12.63 6.21
C GLY A 479 9.90 11.76 6.22
N GLN A 480 8.76 12.39 5.91
CA GLN A 480 7.43 11.77 6.02
C GLN A 480 7.14 10.73 4.92
N THR A 481 7.86 10.74 3.80
CA THR A 481 7.74 9.75 2.71
C THR A 481 8.35 8.39 3.06
N LYS A 482 9.07 8.29 4.20
CA LYS A 482 9.69 7.05 4.71
C LYS A 482 10.68 6.35 3.77
N ASP A 483 11.27 7.09 2.83
CA ASP A 483 12.10 6.57 1.72
C ASP A 483 13.38 5.83 2.17
N VAL A 484 14.08 6.38 3.18
CA VAL A 484 15.35 5.87 3.71
C VAL A 484 15.28 5.73 5.22
N LEU A 485 15.85 4.62 5.74
CA LEU A 485 16.17 4.41 7.16
C LEU A 485 17.58 4.91 7.52
#